data_AF-A0A6N1YBG9-F1
#
_entry.id   AF-A0A6N1YBG9-F1
#
_cell.length_a   1.000
_cell.length_b   1.000
_cell.length_c   1.000
_cell.angle_alpha   90.00
_cell.angle_beta   90.00
_cell.angle_gamma   90.00
#
_symmetry.space_group_name_H-M   'P 1'
#
loop_
_entity.id
_entity.type
_entity.pdbx_description
1 polymer ?
#
loop_
_entity_poly.entity_id
_entity_poly.type
_entity_poly.pdbx_seq_one_letter_code
_entity_poly.pdbx_strand_id
1 'polypeptide(L)'
;MTISLNNKSKSKLTNKDQATIGKTSDAKKIETDTEMLIRISKKFAIIFVVILMFDSILDLLAALLDLMTGLLHLVIEFFEYSFEVLLEHIFNTHHHESEVILANVTILLIIFIFIKFCLKLPELLMIIKLKIQSACLEYRHQQACHWQSLTLERKIKTSAVYSLGVFSVLFFLTL
;
A
#
# COMPACT_ATOMS: atom_id res chain seq x y z
N MET A 1 25.10 -42.53 11.06
CA MET A 1 23.80 -42.81 11.72
C MET A 1 22.71 -42.48 10.72
N THR A 2 22.25 -43.50 10.01
CA THR A 2 21.37 -43.41 8.83
C THR A 2 19.92 -43.59 9.27
N ILE A 3 19.11 -42.55 9.15
CA ILE A 3 17.66 -42.63 9.42
C ILE A 3 16.93 -42.73 8.08
N SER A 4 16.56 -43.96 7.76
CA SER A 4 15.61 -44.31 6.71
C SER A 4 14.20 -44.07 7.23
N LEU A 5 13.46 -43.15 6.62
CA LEU A 5 12.01 -43.02 6.81
C LEU A 5 11.29 -43.35 5.49
N ASN A 6 11.10 -44.66 5.34
CA ASN A 6 10.09 -45.28 4.51
C ASN A 6 8.70 -44.84 5.01
N ASN A 7 8.03 -43.92 4.30
CA ASN A 7 6.62 -43.64 4.53
C ASN A 7 5.79 -43.95 3.28
N LYS A 8 5.34 -45.19 3.24
CA LYS A 8 4.45 -45.80 2.27
C LYS A 8 3.01 -45.35 2.55
N SER A 9 2.68 -44.08 2.24
CA SER A 9 1.28 -43.64 2.26
C SER A 9 0.61 -44.03 0.94
N LYS A 10 0.07 -45.24 0.94
CA LYS A 10 -0.79 -45.80 -0.09
C LYS A 10 -2.22 -45.32 0.20
N SER A 11 -2.53 -44.04 -0.06
CA SER A 11 -3.91 -43.56 0.04
C SER A 11 -4.67 -43.87 -1.25
N LYS A 12 -5.52 -44.89 -1.14
CA LYS A 12 -6.70 -45.20 -1.98
C LYS A 12 -7.08 -44.06 -2.93
N LEU A 13 -6.80 -44.29 -4.21
CA LEU A 13 -7.45 -43.64 -5.33
C LEU A 13 -8.96 -44.00 -5.26
N THR A 14 -9.77 -43.09 -4.73
CA THR A 14 -11.24 -43.19 -4.77
C THR A 14 -11.71 -42.92 -6.19
N ASN A 15 -12.05 -44.01 -6.87
CA ASN A 15 -12.62 -44.07 -8.22
C ASN A 15 -14.08 -43.52 -8.29
N LYS A 16 -14.39 -42.49 -7.51
CA LYS A 16 -15.69 -41.80 -7.47
C LYS A 16 -15.61 -40.32 -7.87
N ASP A 17 -14.41 -39.73 -7.92
CA ASP A 17 -14.26 -38.32 -8.33
C ASP A 17 -14.13 -38.16 -9.86
N GLN A 18 -13.89 -39.22 -10.62
CA GLN A 18 -13.84 -39.14 -12.09
C GLN A 18 -15.22 -38.96 -12.76
N ALA A 19 -16.33 -39.28 -12.08
CA ALA A 19 -17.67 -39.14 -12.64
C ALA A 19 -18.28 -37.73 -12.44
N THR A 20 -17.71 -36.91 -11.55
CA THR A 20 -18.08 -35.50 -11.35
C THR A 20 -17.11 -34.51 -12.00
N ILE A 21 -15.96 -34.98 -12.48
CA ILE A 21 -15.01 -34.17 -13.28
C ILE A 21 -15.39 -34.15 -14.78
N GLY A 22 -16.23 -35.07 -15.24
CA GLY A 22 -16.73 -35.11 -16.62
C GLY A 22 -17.92 -34.19 -16.92
N LYS A 23 -18.48 -33.49 -15.91
CA LYS A 23 -19.72 -32.71 -16.07
C LYS A 23 -19.62 -31.22 -15.71
N THR A 24 -18.40 -30.73 -15.51
CA THR A 24 -18.10 -29.30 -15.29
C THR A 24 -17.12 -28.74 -16.33
N SER A 25 -16.82 -29.50 -17.39
CA SER A 25 -15.94 -29.07 -18.50
C SER A 25 -16.71 -28.53 -19.73
N ASP A 26 -18.04 -28.65 -19.77
CA ASP A 26 -18.89 -28.19 -20.90
C ASP A 26 -19.74 -26.95 -20.55
N ALA A 27 -19.34 -26.23 -19.52
CA ALA A 27 -19.75 -24.85 -19.28
C ALA A 27 -18.50 -23.97 -19.25
N LYS A 28 -17.65 -24.08 -20.28
CA LYS A 28 -16.87 -22.91 -20.72
C LYS A 28 -17.90 -21.86 -21.07
N LYS A 29 -18.30 -21.05 -20.07
CA LYS A 29 -18.96 -19.77 -20.27
C LYS A 29 -18.22 -19.12 -21.41
N ILE A 30 -18.86 -19.06 -22.57
CA ILE A 30 -18.46 -18.21 -23.67
C ILE A 30 -18.69 -16.80 -23.13
N GLU A 31 -17.74 -16.35 -22.32
CA GLU A 31 -17.68 -14.99 -21.81
C GLU A 31 -17.67 -14.11 -23.04
N THR A 32 -18.79 -13.44 -23.28
CA THR A 32 -19.01 -12.70 -24.51
C THR A 32 -18.01 -11.55 -24.57
N ASP A 33 -17.48 -11.24 -25.75
CA ASP A 33 -16.48 -10.17 -25.96
C ASP A 33 -16.89 -8.85 -25.27
N THR A 34 -18.19 -8.57 -25.21
CA THR A 34 -18.80 -7.43 -24.52
C THR A 34 -18.52 -7.42 -23.00
N GLU A 35 -18.62 -8.55 -22.31
CA GLU A 35 -18.36 -8.64 -20.86
C GLU A 35 -16.88 -8.40 -20.52
N MET A 36 -16.00 -8.87 -21.40
CA MET A 36 -14.56 -8.61 -21.29
C MET A 36 -14.26 -7.12 -21.46
N LEU A 37 -14.88 -6.50 -22.45
CA LEU A 37 -14.66 -5.09 -22.79
C LEU A 37 -15.19 -4.16 -21.70
N ILE A 38 -16.36 -4.47 -21.10
CA ILE A 38 -16.92 -3.76 -19.95
C ILE A 38 -15.98 -3.84 -18.74
N ARG A 39 -15.40 -5.02 -18.46
CA ARG A 39 -14.45 -5.17 -17.35
C ARG A 39 -13.19 -4.32 -17.53
N ILE A 40 -12.65 -4.27 -18.75
CA ILE A 40 -11.47 -3.46 -19.06
C ILE A 40 -11.81 -1.97 -19.02
N SER A 41 -12.91 -1.57 -19.64
CA SER A 41 -13.41 -0.19 -19.64
C SER A 41 -13.65 0.32 -18.22
N LYS A 42 -14.24 -0.47 -17.32
CA LYS A 42 -14.42 -0.11 -15.91
C LYS A 42 -13.08 0.15 -15.21
N LYS A 43 -12.06 -0.68 -15.45
CA LYS A 43 -10.71 -0.47 -14.87
C LYS A 43 -10.09 0.83 -15.38
N PHE A 44 -10.19 1.08 -16.68
CA PHE A 44 -9.70 2.33 -17.28
C PHE A 44 -10.46 3.55 -16.78
N ALA A 45 -11.78 3.49 -16.65
CA ALA A 45 -12.59 4.57 -16.11
C ALA A 45 -12.18 4.90 -14.67
N ILE A 46 -11.92 3.90 -13.83
CA ILE A 46 -11.42 4.12 -12.47
C ILE A 46 -10.04 4.79 -12.49
N ILE A 47 -9.10 4.29 -13.30
CA ILE A 47 -7.76 4.90 -13.42
C ILE A 47 -7.88 6.34 -13.91
N PHE A 48 -8.74 6.59 -14.89
CA PHE A 48 -8.97 7.92 -15.44
C PHE A 48 -9.55 8.88 -14.40
N VAL A 49 -10.54 8.45 -13.62
CA VAL A 49 -11.09 9.24 -12.50
C VAL A 49 -10.01 9.52 -11.46
N VAL A 50 -9.16 8.54 -11.12
CA VAL A 50 -8.06 8.74 -10.17
C VAL A 50 -7.04 9.74 -10.69
N ILE A 51 -6.71 9.72 -11.99
CA ILE A 51 -5.80 10.69 -12.61
C ILE A 51 -6.43 12.09 -12.61
N LEU A 52 -7.71 12.22 -12.98
CA LEU A 52 -8.41 13.51 -12.97
C LEU A 52 -8.54 14.10 -11.56
N MET A 53 -8.76 13.25 -10.56
CA MET A 53 -8.86 13.66 -9.16
C MET A 53 -7.52 13.70 -8.46
N PHE A 54 -6.41 13.45 -9.18
CA PHE A 54 -5.08 13.40 -8.58
C PHE A 54 -4.72 14.72 -7.91
N ASP A 55 -5.02 15.84 -8.56
CA ASP A 55 -4.82 17.18 -8.02
C ASP A 55 -5.60 17.38 -6.71
N SER A 56 -6.89 17.04 -6.69
CA SER A 56 -7.71 17.11 -5.47
C SER A 56 -7.24 16.16 -4.35
N ILE A 57 -6.69 14.98 -4.70
CA ILE A 57 -6.10 14.05 -3.74
C ILE A 57 -4.82 14.66 -3.14
N LEU A 58 -3.98 15.30 -3.97
CA LEU A 58 -2.79 16.00 -3.50
C LEU A 58 -3.15 17.20 -2.63
N ASP A 59 -4.15 17.99 -3.00
CA ASP A 59 -4.67 19.10 -2.20
C ASP A 59 -5.20 18.62 -0.85
N LEU A 60 -5.99 17.54 -0.84
CA LEU A 60 -6.49 16.93 0.39
C LEU A 60 -5.33 16.43 1.27
N LEU A 61 -4.31 15.81 0.67
CA LEU A 61 -3.13 15.35 1.38
C LEU A 61 -2.33 16.54 1.95
N ALA A 62 -2.18 17.61 1.18
CA ALA A 62 -1.51 18.83 1.62
C ALA A 62 -2.25 19.49 2.77
N ALA A 63 -3.58 19.62 2.67
CA ALA A 63 -4.42 20.13 3.76
C ALA A 63 -4.34 19.25 5.02
N LEU A 64 -4.26 17.92 4.86
CA LEU A 64 -4.09 17.01 5.98
C LEU A 64 -2.71 17.18 6.64
N LEU A 65 -1.64 17.32 5.85
CA LEU A 65 -0.29 17.56 6.37
C LEU A 65 -0.19 18.91 7.09
N ASP A 66 -0.85 19.94 6.55
CA ASP A 66 -0.95 21.25 7.18
C ASP A 66 -1.68 21.17 8.54
N LEU A 67 -2.83 20.50 8.58
CA LEU A 67 -3.57 20.25 9.82
C LEU A 67 -2.74 19.47 10.86
N MET A 68 -2.01 18.43 10.42
CA MET A 68 -1.12 17.67 11.30
C MET A 68 0.02 18.51 11.85
N THR A 69 0.59 19.38 11.01
CA THR A 69 1.66 20.29 11.43
C THR A 69 1.15 21.32 12.44
N GLY A 70 -0.04 21.89 12.19
CA GLY A 70 -0.70 22.79 13.14
C GLY A 70 -1.02 22.11 14.48
N LEU A 71 -1.51 20.88 14.45
CA LEU A 71 -1.76 20.10 15.66
C LEU A 71 -0.47 19.80 16.43
N LEU A 72 0.59 19.43 15.73
CA LEU A 72 1.90 19.17 16.33
C LEU A 72 2.48 20.45 16.96
N HIS A 73 2.32 21.60 16.29
CA HIS A 73 2.72 22.90 16.84
C HIS A 73 1.96 23.24 18.13
N LEU A 74 0.62 23.05 18.14
CA LEU A 74 -0.21 23.25 19.33
C LEU A 74 0.24 22.36 20.51
N VAL A 75 0.60 21.12 20.23
CA VAL A 75 1.10 20.20 21.26
C VAL A 75 2.44 20.68 21.81
N ILE A 76 3.35 21.16 20.96
CA ILE A 76 4.64 21.73 21.40
C ILE A 76 4.41 22.97 22.27
N GLU A 77 3.57 23.90 21.83
CA GLU A 77 3.22 25.12 22.57
C GLU A 77 2.60 24.80 23.94
N PHE A 78 1.71 23.80 24.00
CA PHE A 78 1.15 23.32 25.25
C PHE A 78 2.22 22.79 26.22
N PHE A 79 3.20 22.05 25.72
CA PHE A 79 4.31 21.56 26.54
C PHE A 79 5.23 22.68 26.99
N GLU A 80 5.57 23.61 26.10
CA GLU A 80 6.40 24.78 26.41
C GLU A 80 5.79 25.60 27.57
N TYR A 81 4.50 25.95 27.45
CA TYR A 81 3.77 26.64 28.51
C TYR A 81 3.72 25.84 29.82
N SER A 82 3.45 24.53 29.74
CA SER A 82 3.41 23.66 30.92
C SER A 82 4.77 23.61 31.63
N PHE A 83 5.86 23.60 30.87
CA PHE A 83 7.21 23.60 31.43
C PHE A 83 7.61 24.94 32.02
N GLU A 84 7.22 26.06 31.40
CA GLU A 84 7.45 27.40 31.94
C GLU A 84 6.84 27.53 33.35
N VAL A 85 5.55 27.21 33.49
CA VAL A 85 4.83 27.26 34.77
C VAL A 85 5.45 26.31 35.80
N LEU A 86 5.82 25.10 35.38
CA LEU A 86 6.41 24.09 36.27
C LEU A 86 7.81 24.52 36.76
N LEU A 87 8.62 25.12 35.90
CA LEU A 87 9.94 25.62 36.26
C LEU A 87 9.87 26.85 37.16
N GLU A 88 8.97 27.79 36.86
CA GLU A 88 8.72 28.95 37.73
C GLU A 88 8.39 28.48 39.16
N HIS A 89 7.53 27.46 39.28
CA HIS A 89 7.12 26.94 40.58
C HIS A 89 8.20 26.15 41.32
N ILE A 90 9.03 25.37 40.62
CA ILE A 90 10.07 24.53 41.26
C ILE A 90 11.31 25.33 41.60
N PHE A 91 11.74 26.24 40.73
CA PHE A 91 13.05 26.89 40.87
C PHE A 91 13.00 28.24 41.57
N ASN A 92 11.87 28.95 41.60
CA ASN A 92 11.78 30.30 42.20
C ASN A 92 12.95 31.23 41.79
N THR A 93 13.52 30.99 40.61
CA THR A 93 14.79 31.54 40.11
C THR A 93 14.49 32.56 39.01
N HIS A 94 15.39 33.52 38.83
CA HIS A 94 15.26 34.62 37.86
C HIS A 94 14.98 34.10 36.44
N HIS A 95 13.93 34.65 35.81
CA HIS A 95 13.29 34.21 34.56
C HIS A 95 14.25 33.88 33.38
N HIS A 96 15.41 34.53 33.31
CA HIS A 96 16.32 34.39 32.18
C HIS A 96 17.21 33.14 32.22
N GLU A 97 17.54 32.63 33.42
CA GLU A 97 18.36 31.40 33.53
C GLU A 97 17.52 30.13 33.32
N SER A 98 16.24 30.16 33.70
CA SER A 98 15.31 29.05 33.48
C SER A 98 14.97 28.83 32.01
N GLU A 99 14.89 29.89 31.22
CA GLU A 99 14.60 29.85 29.78
C GLU A 99 15.70 29.08 29.02
N VAL A 100 16.96 29.37 29.31
CA VAL A 100 18.12 28.72 28.66
C VAL A 100 18.22 27.23 29.04
N ILE A 101 17.94 26.88 30.30
CA ILE A 101 17.94 25.48 30.75
C ILE A 101 16.81 24.71 30.06
N LEU A 102 15.61 25.31 29.96
CA LEU A 102 14.46 24.69 29.33
C LEU A 102 14.69 24.43 27.85
N ALA A 103 15.18 25.42 27.11
CA ALA A 103 15.49 25.29 25.68
C ALA A 103 16.50 24.15 25.44
N ASN A 104 17.55 24.05 26.26
CA ASN A 104 18.55 22.99 26.15
C ASN A 104 17.99 21.58 26.44
N VAL A 105 17.13 21.44 27.46
CA VAL A 105 16.47 20.16 27.78
C VAL A 105 15.53 19.75 26.65
N THR A 106 14.73 20.70 26.13
CA THR A 106 13.80 20.45 25.03
C THR A 106 14.53 20.04 23.76
N ILE A 107 15.64 20.70 23.40
CA ILE A 107 16.47 20.34 22.25
C ILE A 107 17.03 18.91 22.42
N LEU A 108 17.56 18.57 23.60
CA LEU A 108 18.07 17.21 23.86
C LEU A 108 16.97 16.15 23.76
N LEU A 109 15.77 16.45 24.25
CA LEU A 109 14.62 15.56 24.17
C LEU A 109 14.19 15.33 22.71
N ILE A 110 14.08 16.40 21.92
CA ILE A 110 13.72 16.34 20.50
C ILE A 110 14.75 15.51 19.73
N ILE A 111 16.05 15.77 19.93
CA ILE A 111 17.13 15.00 19.29
C ILE A 111 17.03 13.52 19.67
N PHE A 112 16.78 13.20 20.94
CA PHE A 112 16.64 11.83 21.40
C PHE A 112 15.45 11.11 20.76
N ILE A 113 14.28 11.74 20.74
CA ILE A 113 13.07 11.19 20.12
C ILE A 113 13.30 11.01 18.61
N PHE A 114 13.89 12.00 17.95
CA PHE A 114 14.17 11.95 16.52
C PHE A 114 15.13 10.81 16.15
N ILE A 115 16.19 10.61 16.95
CA ILE A 115 17.11 9.48 16.76
C ILE A 115 16.37 8.14 16.93
N LYS A 116 15.56 7.99 17.98
CA LYS A 116 14.75 6.78 18.19
C LYS A 116 13.77 6.52 17.04
N PHE A 117 13.14 7.58 16.54
CA PHE A 117 12.23 7.51 15.41
C PHE A 117 12.96 7.09 14.13
N CYS A 118 14.09 7.73 13.81
CA CYS A 118 14.94 7.37 12.67
C CYS A 118 15.42 5.93 12.71
N LEU A 119 15.74 5.41 13.90
CA LEU A 119 16.16 4.01 14.06
C LEU A 119 15.01 3.00 13.89
N LYS A 120 13.76 3.40 14.20
CA LYS A 120 12.57 2.56 14.04
C LYS A 120 11.96 2.61 12.65
N LEU A 121 12.17 3.71 11.93
CA LEU A 121 11.72 3.90 10.54
C LEU A 121 12.12 2.76 9.59
N PRO A 122 13.38 2.28 9.54
CA PRO A 122 13.79 1.23 8.61
C PRO A 122 13.08 -0.11 8.87
N GLU A 123 12.80 -0.46 10.14
CA GLU A 123 12.07 -1.68 10.48
C GLU A 123 10.64 -1.64 9.92
N LEU A 124 9.95 -0.51 10.10
CA LEU A 124 8.58 -0.33 9.60
C LEU A 124 8.54 -0.36 8.06
N LEU A 125 9.48 0.34 7.42
CA LEU A 125 9.57 0.35 5.96
C LEU A 125 9.87 -1.05 5.39
N MET A 126 10.72 -1.83 6.05
CA MET A 126 11.03 -3.19 5.62
C MET A 126 9.80 -4.11 5.71
N ILE A 127 9.03 -4.04 6.79
CA ILE A 127 7.80 -4.84 6.96
C ILE A 127 6.77 -4.49 5.88
N ILE A 128 6.55 -3.20 5.62
CA ILE A 128 5.61 -2.74 4.60
C ILE A 128 6.07 -3.21 3.21
N LYS A 129 7.36 -3.04 2.89
CA LYS A 129 7.93 -3.47 1.61
C LYS A 129 7.77 -4.97 1.38
N LEU A 130 8.04 -5.80 2.39
CA LEU A 130 7.88 -7.25 2.30
C LEU A 130 6.43 -7.65 2.05
N LYS A 131 5.47 -7.03 2.75
CA LYS A 131 4.03 -7.29 2.54
C LYS A 131 3.57 -6.89 1.15
N ILE A 132 4.01 -5.73 0.65
CA ILE A 132 3.68 -5.27 -0.71
C ILE A 132 4.30 -6.22 -1.74
N GLN A 133 5.54 -6.63 -1.53
CA GLN A 133 6.26 -7.48 -2.47
C GLN A 133 5.63 -8.88 -2.57
N SER A 134 5.23 -9.48 -1.46
CA SER A 134 4.55 -10.79 -1.47
C SER A 134 3.20 -10.71 -2.17
N ALA A 135 2.37 -9.71 -1.83
CA ALA A 135 1.08 -9.49 -2.48
C ALA A 135 1.22 -9.22 -3.98
N CYS A 136 2.23 -8.44 -4.38
CA CYS A 136 2.54 -8.17 -5.78
C CYS A 136 2.97 -9.45 -6.53
N LEU A 137 3.80 -10.29 -5.91
CA LEU A 137 4.28 -11.51 -6.55
C LEU A 137 3.14 -12.52 -6.77
N GLU A 138 2.27 -12.67 -5.78
CA GLU A 138 1.06 -13.52 -5.90
C GLU A 138 0.14 -13.00 -7.01
N TYR A 139 -0.10 -11.69 -7.06
CA TYR A 139 -0.92 -11.07 -8.11
C TYR A 139 -0.31 -11.26 -9.51
N ARG A 140 1.01 -11.08 -9.67
CA ARG A 140 1.69 -11.32 -10.94
C ARG A 140 1.63 -12.78 -11.37
N HIS A 141 1.77 -13.71 -10.42
CA HIS A 141 1.69 -15.14 -10.72
C HIS A 141 0.29 -15.53 -11.20
N GLN A 142 -0.76 -15.08 -10.50
CA GLN A 142 -2.15 -15.31 -10.91
C GLN A 142 -2.44 -14.71 -12.30
N GLN A 143 -1.96 -13.50 -12.58
CA GLN A 143 -2.09 -12.90 -13.90
C GLN A 143 -1.34 -13.67 -15.00
N ALA A 144 -0.13 -14.15 -14.71
CA ALA A 144 0.66 -14.90 -15.68
C ALA A 144 -0.02 -16.23 -16.07
N CYS A 145 -0.52 -16.98 -15.08
CA CYS A 145 -1.28 -18.21 -15.33
C CYS A 145 -2.58 -17.92 -16.09
N HIS A 146 -3.29 -16.85 -15.74
CA HIS A 146 -4.48 -16.44 -16.46
C HIS A 146 -4.16 -16.07 -17.92
N TRP A 147 -3.11 -15.28 -18.16
CA TRP A 147 -2.69 -14.86 -19.50
C TRP A 147 -2.24 -16.02 -20.40
N GLN A 148 -1.57 -17.03 -19.83
CA GLN A 148 -1.17 -18.23 -20.58
C GLN A 148 -2.38 -19.05 -21.04
N SER A 149 -3.49 -19.04 -20.30
CA SER A 149 -4.72 -19.75 -20.65
C SER A 149 -5.58 -19.08 -21.74
N LEU A 150 -5.29 -17.82 -22.12
CA LEU A 150 -6.06 -17.09 -23.14
C LEU A 150 -5.61 -17.42 -24.58
N THR A 151 -6.60 -17.50 -25.49
CA THR A 151 -6.41 -17.66 -26.93
C THR A 151 -5.73 -16.44 -27.58
N LEU A 152 -4.98 -16.67 -28.66
CA LEU A 152 -4.21 -15.64 -29.38
C LEU A 152 -5.08 -14.47 -29.88
N GLU A 153 -6.26 -14.76 -30.44
CA GLU A 153 -7.20 -13.74 -30.91
C GLU A 153 -7.65 -12.79 -29.80
N ARG A 154 -7.91 -13.35 -28.60
CA ARG A 154 -8.33 -12.58 -27.43
C ARG A 154 -7.19 -11.71 -26.89
N LYS A 155 -5.93 -12.17 -27.00
CA LYS A 155 -4.74 -11.37 -26.63
C LYS A 155 -4.58 -10.14 -27.52
N ILE A 156 -4.75 -10.28 -28.83
CA ILE A 156 -4.62 -9.16 -29.78
C ILE A 156 -5.71 -8.12 -29.52
N LYS A 157 -6.98 -8.53 -29.38
CA LYS A 157 -8.08 -7.60 -29.05
C LYS A 157 -7.84 -6.86 -27.73
N THR A 158 -7.40 -7.58 -26.70
CA THR A 158 -7.09 -6.97 -25.40
C THR A 158 -5.95 -5.97 -25.51
N SER A 159 -4.87 -6.34 -26.20
CA SER A 159 -3.72 -5.46 -26.42
C SER A 159 -4.11 -4.17 -27.14
N ALA A 160 -4.97 -4.25 -28.15
CA ALA A 160 -5.46 -3.09 -28.90
C ALA A 160 -6.27 -2.12 -28.02
N VAL A 161 -7.15 -2.66 -27.15
CA VAL A 161 -7.92 -1.84 -26.21
C VAL A 161 -7.00 -1.18 -25.17
N TYR A 162 -6.01 -1.91 -24.65
CA TYR A 162 -5.04 -1.34 -23.71
C TYR A 162 -4.17 -0.26 -24.36
N SER A 163 -3.68 -0.47 -25.59
CA SER A 163 -2.87 0.55 -26.27
C SER A 163 -3.67 1.81 -26.56
N LEU A 164 -4.94 1.68 -26.96
CA LEU A 164 -5.82 2.83 -27.18
C LEU A 164 -6.08 3.58 -25.87
N GLY A 165 -6.38 2.86 -24.78
CA GLY A 165 -6.58 3.46 -23.47
C GLY A 165 -5.34 4.21 -22.95
N VAL A 166 -4.16 3.59 -23.07
CA VAL A 166 -2.89 4.23 -22.67
C VAL A 166 -2.59 5.46 -23.51
N PHE A 167 -2.78 5.39 -24.83
CA PHE A 167 -2.59 6.53 -25.72
C PHE A 167 -3.55 7.68 -25.37
N SER A 168 -4.81 7.38 -25.07
CA SER A 168 -5.80 8.37 -24.65
C SER A 168 -5.44 9.05 -23.32
N VAL A 169 -4.93 8.29 -22.35
CA VAL A 169 -4.46 8.84 -21.06
C VAL A 169 -3.22 9.70 -21.25
N LEU A 170 -2.24 9.23 -22.03
CA LEU A 170 -1.02 10.00 -22.33
C LEU A 170 -1.33 11.29 -23.07
N PHE A 171 -2.25 11.25 -24.04
CA PHE A 171 -2.71 12.43 -24.76
C PHE A 171 -3.35 13.45 -23.81
N PHE A 172 -4.24 13.00 -22.93
CA PHE A 172 -4.89 13.87 -21.95
C PHE A 172 -3.91 14.44 -20.91
N LEU A 173 -2.86 13.70 -20.55
CA LEU A 173 -1.83 14.19 -19.63
C LEU A 173 -0.88 15.22 -20.28
N THR A 174 -0.70 15.14 -21.60
CA THR A 174 0.27 15.97 -22.34
C THR A 174 -0.36 17.26 -22.89
N LEU A 175 -1.67 17.28 -23.09
CA LEU A 175 -2.43 18.40 -23.67
C LEU A 175 -2.99 19.30 -22.57
#